data_AF-A0A7Y9HKZ1-F1
#
_entry.id   AF-A0A7Y9HKZ1-F1
#
_cell.length_a   1.000
_cell.length_b   1.000
_cell.length_c   1.000
_cell.angle_alpha   90.00
_cell.angle_beta   90.00
_cell.angle_gamma   90.00
#
_symmetry.space_group_name_H-M   'P 1'
#
loop_
_entity.id
_entity.type
_entity.pdbx_description
1 polymer ?
#
loop_
_entity_poly.entity_id
_entity_poly.type
_entity_poly.pdbx_seq_one_letter_code
_entity_poly.pdbx_strand_id
1 'polypeptide(L)'
;MATPVDPDFRARLAALNEKFAATVPGTLAKIRAALDACLADSDQPAQAALHQLHEVLHGVAGSAGTFGYAVFGQESRRVEQMVRAVLAGSAAWPPVVPEVEKLLAWALRDAKAATFD
;
A
#
# COMPACT_ATOMS: atom_id res chain seq x y z
N MET A 1 26.95 26.90 7.66
CA MET A 1 26.57 26.67 9.08
C MET A 1 25.31 25.82 9.07
N ALA A 2 25.44 24.50 9.25
CA ALA A 2 24.29 23.61 9.39
C ALA A 2 23.81 23.66 10.84
N THR A 3 22.56 24.04 11.07
CA THR A 3 21.95 24.01 12.41
C THR A 3 21.97 22.58 12.93
N PRO A 4 22.42 22.32 14.17
CA PRO A 4 22.32 21.00 14.75
C PRO A 4 20.82 20.70 14.90
N VAL A 5 20.33 19.72 14.15
CA VAL A 5 18.95 19.26 14.27
C VAL A 5 18.77 18.76 15.71
N ASP A 6 17.92 19.46 16.46
CA ASP A 6 17.60 19.23 17.86
C ASP A 6 17.38 17.72 18.13
N PRO A 7 18.10 17.12 19.10
CA PRO A 7 17.89 15.73 19.52
C PRO A 7 16.42 15.40 19.80
N ASP A 8 15.64 16.34 20.34
CA ASP A 8 14.22 16.16 20.61
C ASP A 8 13.38 16.04 19.33
N PHE A 9 13.76 16.76 18.27
CA PHE A 9 13.11 16.64 16.97
C PHE A 9 13.38 15.27 16.34
N ARG A 10 14.62 14.77 16.44
CA ARG A 10 14.97 13.42 15.96
C ARG A 10 14.24 12.34 16.74
N ALA A 11 14.13 12.48 18.06
CA ALA A 11 13.40 11.54 18.91
C ALA A 11 11.89 11.50 18.58
N ARG A 12 11.26 12.67 18.36
CA ARG A 12 9.85 12.75 17.94
C ARG A 12 9.63 12.11 16.56
N LEU A 13 10.51 12.37 15.61
CA LEU A 13 10.43 11.76 14.28
C LEU A 13 10.62 10.23 14.34
N ALA A 14 11.55 9.75 15.15
CA ALA A 14 11.74 8.31 15.38
C ALA A 14 10.48 7.66 15.97
N ALA A 15 9.87 8.27 16.99
CA ALA A 15 8.65 7.77 17.60
C ALA A 15 7.45 7.76 16.64
N LEU A 16 7.33 8.75 15.75
CA LEU A 16 6.31 8.77 14.69
C LEU A 16 6.53 7.66 13.66
N ASN A 17 7.79 7.45 13.25
CA ASN A 17 8.15 6.37 12.32
C ASN A 17 7.86 4.98 12.92
N GLU A 18 8.14 4.79 14.21
CA GLU A 18 7.90 3.53 14.91
C GLU A 18 6.40 3.23 15.04
N LYS A 19 5.59 4.25 15.34
CA LYS A 19 4.12 4.12 15.35
C LYS A 19 3.57 3.72 13.99
N PHE A 20 4.06 4.30 12.89
CA PHE A 20 3.61 3.90 11.56
C PHE A 20 4.17 2.52 11.18
N ALA A 21 5.43 2.21 11.52
CA ALA A 21 5.98 0.87 11.30
C ALA A 21 5.11 -0.21 11.97
N ALA A 22 4.56 0.07 13.15
CA ALA A 22 3.63 -0.83 13.84
C ALA A 22 2.28 -1.01 13.11
N THR A 23 1.86 -0.06 12.26
CA THR A 23 0.62 -0.19 11.46
C THR A 23 0.84 -0.90 10.12
N VAL A 24 2.08 -0.97 9.62
CA VAL A 24 2.41 -1.60 8.33
C VAL A 24 1.96 -3.06 8.28
N PRO A 25 2.29 -3.95 9.24
CA PRO A 25 1.84 -5.34 9.19
C PRO A 25 0.32 -5.48 9.12
N GLY A 26 -0.41 -4.70 9.93
CA GLY A 26 -1.88 -4.71 9.92
C GLY A 26 -2.45 -4.18 8.60
N THR A 27 -1.76 -3.26 7.95
CA THR A 27 -2.13 -2.72 6.64
C THR A 27 -1.91 -3.74 5.54
N LEU A 28 -0.77 -4.45 5.54
CA LEU A 28 -0.50 -5.54 4.58
C LEU A 28 -1.51 -6.67 4.72
N ALA A 29 -1.90 -7.02 5.95
CA ALA A 29 -2.94 -8.00 6.20
C ALA A 29 -4.32 -7.56 5.64
N LYS A 30 -4.66 -6.26 5.71
CA LYS A 30 -5.88 -5.71 5.11
C LYS A 30 -5.86 -5.78 3.59
N ILE A 31 -4.73 -5.45 2.95
CA ILE A 31 -4.58 -5.56 1.49
C ILE A 31 -4.73 -7.02 1.08
N ARG A 32 -4.07 -7.96 1.78
CA ARG A 32 -4.19 -9.40 1.54
C ARG A 32 -5.64 -9.87 1.65
N ALA A 33 -6.32 -9.55 2.74
CA ALA A 33 -7.72 -9.95 2.93
C ALA A 33 -8.66 -9.39 1.85
N ALA A 34 -8.42 -8.16 1.39
CA ALA A 34 -9.19 -7.56 0.30
C ALA A 34 -8.91 -8.24 -1.05
N LEU A 35 -7.66 -8.62 -1.31
CA LEU A 35 -7.29 -9.40 -2.49
C LEU A 35 -7.94 -10.78 -2.46
N ASP A 36 -7.87 -11.49 -1.33
CA ASP A 36 -8.46 -12.82 -1.16
C ASP A 36 -9.98 -12.79 -1.38
N ALA A 37 -10.66 -11.72 -0.92
CA ALA A 37 -12.08 -11.50 -1.19
C ALA A 37 -12.38 -11.28 -2.68
N CYS A 38 -11.46 -10.66 -3.43
CA CYS A 38 -11.59 -10.53 -4.88
C CYS A 38 -11.34 -11.86 -5.63
N LEU A 39 -10.51 -12.74 -5.07
CA LEU A 39 -10.17 -14.04 -5.65
C LEU A 39 -11.18 -15.15 -5.31
N ALA A 40 -12.10 -14.91 -4.38
CA ALA A 40 -13.12 -15.86 -4.00
C ALA A 40 -14.09 -16.19 -5.16
N ASP A 41 -14.28 -15.24 -6.08
CA ASP A 41 -15.05 -15.43 -7.32
C ASP A 41 -14.11 -15.75 -8.50
N SER A 42 -14.49 -16.73 -9.32
CA SER A 42 -13.57 -17.40 -10.25
C SER A 42 -13.31 -16.69 -11.58
N ASP A 43 -14.05 -15.63 -11.90
CA ASP A 43 -13.97 -14.95 -13.22
C ASP A 43 -13.90 -13.42 -13.11
N GLN A 44 -14.74 -12.84 -12.25
CA GLN A 44 -14.72 -11.42 -11.91
C GLN A 44 -15.05 -11.23 -10.43
N PRO A 45 -14.28 -10.40 -9.71
CA PRO A 45 -14.57 -10.06 -8.33
C PRO A 45 -15.88 -9.28 -8.23
N ALA A 46 -16.65 -9.54 -7.17
CA ALA A 46 -17.77 -8.69 -6.81
C ALA A 46 -17.32 -7.22 -6.69
N GLN A 47 -18.16 -6.30 -7.17
CA GLN A 47 -17.86 -4.86 -7.15
C GLN A 47 -17.51 -4.35 -5.73
N ALA A 48 -18.17 -4.89 -4.71
CA ALA A 48 -17.88 -4.57 -3.30
C ALA A 48 -16.43 -4.95 -2.88
N ALA A 49 -15.93 -6.10 -3.35
CA ALA A 49 -14.57 -6.54 -3.06
C ALA A 49 -13.53 -5.65 -3.76
N LEU A 50 -13.77 -5.28 -5.03
CA LEU A 50 -12.93 -4.33 -5.76
C LEU A 50 -12.89 -2.95 -5.08
N HIS A 51 -14.04 -2.45 -4.63
CA HIS A 51 -14.11 -1.20 -3.87
C HIS A 51 -13.30 -1.29 -2.57
N GLN A 52 -13.43 -2.40 -1.83
CA GLN A 52 -12.65 -2.60 -0.60
C GLN A 52 -11.14 -2.60 -0.86
N LEU A 53 -10.68 -3.30 -1.90
CA LEU A 53 -9.27 -3.31 -2.28
C LEU A 53 -8.78 -1.90 -2.67
N HIS A 54 -9.57 -1.17 -3.47
CA HIS A 54 -9.28 0.21 -3.85
C HIS A 54 -9.13 1.12 -2.62
N GLU A 55 -10.06 1.07 -1.67
CA GLU A 55 -10.03 1.93 -0.47
C GLU A 55 -8.79 1.67 0.40
N VAL A 56 -8.41 0.40 0.59
CA VAL A 56 -7.21 0.08 1.38
C VAL A 56 -5.95 0.59 0.68
N LEU A 57 -5.82 0.37 -0.63
CA LEU A 57 -4.69 0.88 -1.42
C LEU A 57 -4.63 2.42 -1.43
N HIS A 58 -5.78 3.08 -1.55
CA HIS A 58 -5.90 4.54 -1.49
C HIS A 58 -5.41 5.10 -0.15
N GLY A 59 -5.83 4.48 0.96
CA GLY A 59 -5.39 4.87 2.30
C GLY A 59 -3.87 4.78 2.47
N VAL A 60 -3.24 3.73 1.93
CA VAL A 60 -1.78 3.59 1.93
C VAL A 60 -1.12 4.64 1.05
N ALA A 61 -1.59 4.78 -0.18
CA ALA A 61 -1.06 5.74 -1.14
C ALA A 61 -1.07 7.17 -0.60
N GLY A 62 -2.13 7.56 0.12
CA GLY A 62 -2.26 8.89 0.72
C GLY A 62 -1.46 9.12 2.00
N SER A 63 -1.17 8.07 2.77
CA SER A 63 -0.54 8.21 4.09
C SER A 63 0.93 7.82 4.15
N ALA A 64 1.38 6.84 3.36
CA ALA A 64 2.70 6.24 3.46
C ALA A 64 3.86 7.23 3.26
N GLY A 65 3.72 8.16 2.30
CA GLY A 65 4.75 9.17 2.03
C GLY A 65 5.06 10.06 3.23
N THR A 66 4.05 10.42 4.02
CA THR A 66 4.18 11.26 5.22
C THR A 66 5.07 10.63 6.29
N PHE A 67 5.13 9.31 6.34
CA PHE A 67 5.88 8.54 7.35
C PHE A 67 7.19 7.95 6.80
N GLY A 68 7.65 8.40 5.63
CA GLY A 68 8.91 7.96 5.03
C GLY A 68 8.83 6.62 4.29
N TYR A 69 7.63 6.17 3.92
CA TYR A 69 7.38 4.97 3.11
C TYR A 69 7.03 5.38 1.67
N ALA A 70 7.88 6.22 1.07
CA ALA A 70 7.60 6.88 -0.20
C ALA A 70 7.32 5.88 -1.35
N VAL A 71 8.20 4.87 -1.50
CA VAL A 71 8.05 3.85 -2.54
C VAL A 71 6.80 3.01 -2.32
N PHE A 72 6.53 2.61 -1.07
CA PHE A 72 5.31 1.86 -0.75
C PHE A 72 4.04 2.64 -1.10
N GLY A 73 4.01 3.95 -0.81
CA GLY A 73 2.91 4.81 -1.19
C GLY A 73 2.74 4.94 -2.71
N GLN A 74 3.85 5.10 -3.43
CA GLN A 74 3.86 5.21 -4.90
C GLN A 74 3.37 3.92 -5.57
N GLU A 75 3.87 2.77 -5.15
CA GLU A 75 3.45 1.48 -5.71
C GLU A 75 2.02 1.14 -5.33
N SER A 76 1.58 1.49 -4.11
CA SER A 76 0.17 1.37 -3.72
C SER A 76 -0.73 2.23 -4.60
N ARG A 77 -0.33 3.48 -4.92
CA ARG A 77 -1.06 4.36 -5.85
C ARG A 77 -1.13 3.74 -7.25
N ARG A 78 -0.04 3.15 -7.74
CA ARG A 78 0.01 2.51 -9.06
C ARG A 78 -1.01 1.37 -9.14
N VAL A 79 -1.00 0.47 -8.17
CA VAL A 79 -1.93 -0.67 -8.10
C VAL A 79 -3.37 -0.19 -7.88
N GLU A 80 -3.58 0.83 -7.04
CA GLU A 80 -4.89 1.48 -6.83
C GLU A 80 -5.50 1.97 -8.15
N GLN A 81 -4.70 2.61 -9.02
CA GLN A 81 -5.17 3.08 -10.32
C GLN A 81 -5.56 1.93 -11.25
N MET A 82 -4.87 0.78 -11.16
CA MET A 82 -5.27 -0.41 -11.91
C MET A 82 -6.62 -0.94 -11.42
N VAL A 83 -6.84 -1.04 -10.10
CA VAL A 83 -8.13 -1.42 -9.52
C VAL A 83 -9.23 -0.42 -9.92
N ARG A 84 -8.92 0.88 -9.91
CA ARG A 84 -9.83 1.93 -10.35
C ARG A 84 -10.24 1.78 -11.82
N ALA A 85 -9.31 1.38 -12.69
CA ALA A 85 -9.60 1.13 -14.10
C ALA A 85 -10.54 -0.09 -14.27
N VAL A 86 -10.37 -1.14 -13.45
CA VAL A 86 -11.31 -2.28 -13.42
C VAL A 86 -12.69 -1.83 -12.96
N LEU A 87 -12.78 -1.06 -11.88
CA LEU A 87 -14.04 -0.48 -11.38
C LEU A 87 -14.74 0.41 -12.43
N ALA A 88 -13.96 1.13 -13.24
CA ALA A 88 -14.48 1.97 -14.33
C ALA A 88 -14.85 1.17 -15.60
N GLY A 89 -14.62 -0.14 -15.62
CA GLY A 89 -14.84 -0.99 -16.79
C GLY A 89 -13.86 -0.73 -17.96
N SER A 90 -12.75 -0.03 -17.70
CA SER A 90 -11.74 0.32 -18.71
C SER A 90 -10.51 -0.61 -18.70
N ALA A 91 -10.44 -1.56 -17.76
CA ALA A 91 -9.40 -2.58 -17.69
C ALA A 91 -9.96 -3.93 -17.20
N ALA A 92 -9.22 -5.01 -17.49
CA ALA A 92 -9.55 -6.35 -17.02
C ALA A 92 -8.97 -6.61 -15.62
N TRP A 93 -9.64 -7.46 -14.83
CA TRP A 93 -9.19 -7.86 -13.48
C TRP A 93 -7.92 -8.72 -13.44
N PRO A 94 -7.74 -9.76 -14.29
CA PRO A 94 -6.63 -10.71 -14.13
C PRO A 94 -5.22 -10.09 -14.07
N PRO A 95 -4.89 -9.03 -14.85
CA PRO A 95 -3.60 -8.35 -14.74
C PRO A 95 -3.35 -7.62 -13.41
N VAL A 96 -4.38 -7.32 -12.62
CA VAL A 96 -4.23 -6.61 -11.33
C VAL A 96 -3.68 -7.53 -10.25
N VAL A 97 -4.11 -8.79 -10.23
CA VAL A 97 -3.73 -9.79 -9.22
C VAL A 97 -2.20 -9.90 -9.04
N PRO A 98 -1.39 -10.17 -10.08
CA PRO A 98 0.06 -10.30 -9.91
C PRO A 98 0.73 -9.00 -9.40
N GLU A 99 0.15 -7.84 -9.68
CA GLU A 99 0.69 -6.56 -9.23
C GLU A 99 0.43 -6.32 -7.73
N VAL A 100 -0.74 -6.70 -7.23
CA VAL A 100 -1.04 -6.69 -5.78
C VAL A 100 -0.15 -7.69 -5.05
N GLU A 101 0.03 -8.89 -5.61
CA GLU A 101 0.92 -9.91 -5.06
C GLU A 101 2.37 -9.44 -4.98
N LYS A 102 2.87 -8.83 -6.07
CA LYS A 102 4.22 -8.27 -6.11
C LYS A 102 4.41 -7.19 -5.04
N LEU A 103 3.45 -6.28 -4.90
CA LEU A 103 3.46 -5.25 -3.87
C LEU A 103 3.53 -5.85 -2.46
N LEU A 104 2.68 -6.84 -2.17
CA LEU A 104 2.65 -7.52 -0.87
C LEU A 104 3.95 -8.25 -0.57
N ALA A 105 4.47 -9.03 -1.53
CA ALA A 105 5.71 -9.78 -1.37
C ALA A 105 6.91 -8.85 -1.13
N TRP A 106 6.98 -7.73 -1.84
CA TRP A 106 8.00 -6.71 -1.62
C TRP A 106 7.86 -6.04 -0.25
N ALA A 107 6.67 -5.58 0.11
CA ALA A 107 6.46 -4.83 1.35
C ALA A 107 6.61 -5.70 2.61
N LEU A 108 6.35 -7.01 2.50
CA LEU A 108 6.64 -7.98 3.58
C LEU A 108 8.14 -8.16 3.82
N ARG A 109 8.99 -7.96 2.81
CA ARG A 109 10.46 -7.98 2.96
C ARG A 109 10.94 -6.69 3.63
N ASP A 110 10.62 -5.55 3.01
CA ASP A 110 10.96 -4.22 3.52
C ASP A 110 10.07 -3.14 2.86
N ALA A 111 8.98 -2.76 3.52
CA ALA A 111 8.11 -1.68 3.05
C ALA A 111 8.79 -0.30 3.01
N LYS A 112 9.95 -0.13 3.65
CA LYS A 112 10.72 1.11 3.66
C LYS A 112 11.85 1.14 2.63
N ALA A 113 11.99 0.06 1.84
CA ALA A 113 13.01 0.00 0.81
C ALA A 113 12.87 1.17 -0.18
N ALA A 114 14.02 1.72 -0.58
CA ALA A 114 14.09 2.85 -1.49
C ALA A 114 13.83 2.47 -2.96
N THR A 115 13.70 1.18 -3.26
CA THR A 115 13.53 0.63 -4.60
C THR A 115 12.53 -0.51 -4.60
N PHE A 116 11.70 -0.57 -5.65
CA PHE A 116 10.77 -1.67 -5.91
C PHE A 116 11.38 -2.62 -6.96
N ASP A 117 11.72 -3.85 -6.55
CA ASP A 117 12.31 -4.91 -7.39
C ASP A 117 11.28 -5.99 -7.75
#